data_AF-A0A955VCP2-F1
#
_entry.id   AF-A0A955VCP2-F1
#
_cell.length_a   1.000
_cell.length_b   1.000
_cell.length_c   1.000
_cell.angle_alpha   90.00
_cell.angle_beta   90.00
_cell.angle_gamma   90.00
#
_symmetry.space_group_name_H-M   'P 1'
#
loop_
_entity.id
_entity.type
_entity.pdbx_description
1 polymer ?
#
loop_
_entity_poly.entity_id
_entity_poly.type
_entity_poly.pdbx_seq_one_letter_code
_entity_poly.pdbx_strand_id
1 'polypeptide(L)'
;MAPGSEDAPPRLADRLRREVLLQERPDGGLALLDPLTDRLLELSPRARRGLDRGDRLVELELARAGLLEDPAAEALRARAFAARTREKPAPVRVGAPVEADWALAEGLPDAIAAPWRDPERWRRLAEDGAAGRRYLLLPGLVARDAARAIGEAVEALPWARLETDLVKAHRRLLAGDEVRAWRDLMESAPLRALMGAALGRALPAGTVVNAWRLGAGDHMGVHPDGPQYHGTLSLGLCEGWTASQGGAIAFGEPSPGGGFAVSDRFLPHLGDACLFAPANDTWHCVEPVTAGTRRSLTGWWVEPEHAL
;
A
#
# COMPACT_ATOMS: atom_id res chain seq x y z
N MET A 1 31.46 3.57 42.35
CA MET A 1 31.45 3.80 40.89
C MET A 1 30.84 2.54 40.27
N ALA A 2 29.62 2.63 39.75
CA ALA A 2 29.06 1.54 38.97
C ALA A 2 29.81 1.48 37.62
N PRO A 3 30.19 0.30 37.12
CA PRO A 3 30.74 0.18 35.78
C PRO A 3 29.69 0.70 34.80
N GLY A 4 30.08 1.71 34.01
CA GLY A 4 29.21 2.26 32.97
C GLY A 4 28.78 1.12 32.05
N SER A 5 27.48 1.04 31.79
CA SER A 5 26.98 0.22 30.70
C SER A 5 27.64 0.72 29.42
N GLU A 6 28.61 -0.03 28.91
CA GLU A 6 29.05 0.13 27.52
C GLU A 6 27.81 -0.11 26.67
N ASP A 7 27.25 0.97 26.11
CA ASP A 7 26.15 0.89 25.16
C ASP A 7 26.58 -0.06 24.06
N ALA A 8 25.90 -1.20 23.98
CA ALA A 8 26.13 -2.16 22.91
C ALA A 8 26.05 -1.39 21.58
N PRO A 9 27.01 -1.60 20.65
CA PRO A 9 26.99 -0.89 19.38
C PRO A 9 25.62 -1.10 18.71
N PRO A 10 25.04 -0.04 18.11
CA PRO A 10 23.73 -0.13 17.48
C PRO A 10 23.72 -1.25 16.45
N ARG A 11 22.63 -2.02 16.40
CA ARG A 11 22.55 -3.15 15.47
C ARG A 11 22.57 -2.60 14.06
N LEU A 12 23.11 -3.36 13.11
CA LEU A 12 23.14 -2.92 11.71
C LEU A 12 21.71 -2.74 11.16
N ALA A 13 20.73 -3.48 11.69
CA ALA A 13 19.31 -3.28 11.40
C ALA A 13 18.82 -1.85 11.77
N ASP A 14 19.32 -1.28 12.87
CA ASP A 14 18.96 0.07 13.33
C ASP A 14 19.53 1.17 12.44
N ARG A 15 20.47 0.81 11.54
CA ARG A 15 21.11 1.69 10.56
C ARG A 15 20.50 1.59 9.18
N LEU A 16 19.51 0.73 8.96
CA LEU A 16 18.75 0.76 7.71
C LEU A 16 18.02 2.10 7.60
N ARG A 17 17.85 2.60 6.37
CA ARG A 17 17.00 3.76 6.14
C ARG A 17 15.61 3.47 6.67
N ARG A 18 15.00 4.46 7.30
CA ARG A 18 13.73 4.30 8.03
C ARG A 18 12.58 3.82 7.14
N GLU A 19 12.66 4.08 5.84
CA GLU A 19 11.71 3.65 4.83
C GLU A 19 11.89 2.19 4.35
N VAL A 20 13.00 1.52 4.65
CA VAL A 20 13.22 0.12 4.24
C VAL A 20 12.33 -0.79 5.05
N LEU A 21 11.58 -1.62 4.36
CA LEU A 21 10.58 -2.51 4.95
C LEU A 21 11.16 -3.91 5.12
N LEU A 22 11.03 -4.47 6.32
CA LEU A 22 11.56 -5.77 6.69
C LEU A 22 10.43 -6.80 6.72
N GLN A 23 10.63 -7.95 6.07
CA GLN A 23 9.74 -9.11 6.17
C GLN A 23 10.52 -10.38 6.43
N GLU A 24 10.20 -11.05 7.52
CA GLU A 24 10.76 -12.37 7.81
C GLU A 24 10.21 -13.41 6.84
N ARG A 25 11.10 -14.26 6.32
CA ARG A 25 10.76 -15.35 5.41
C ARG A 25 10.64 -16.68 6.16
N PRO A 26 9.84 -17.64 5.66
CA PRO A 26 9.68 -18.96 6.29
C PRO A 26 10.97 -19.76 6.44
N ASP A 27 11.97 -19.54 5.58
CA ASP A 27 13.28 -20.18 5.64
C ASP A 27 14.22 -19.57 6.69
N GLY A 28 13.75 -18.56 7.44
CA GLY A 28 14.55 -17.78 8.38
C GLY A 28 15.38 -16.68 7.72
N GLY A 29 15.15 -16.39 6.43
CA GLY A 29 15.70 -15.24 5.72
C GLY A 29 14.99 -13.93 6.06
N LEU A 30 15.38 -12.86 5.38
CA LEU A 30 14.78 -11.54 5.52
C LEU A 30 14.66 -10.86 4.15
N ALA A 31 13.45 -10.49 3.76
CA ALA A 31 13.19 -9.63 2.61
C ALA A 31 13.26 -8.16 3.03
N LEU A 32 14.02 -7.35 2.29
CA LEU A 32 14.17 -5.91 2.46
C LEU A 32 13.59 -5.20 1.24
N LEU A 33 12.43 -4.55 1.40
CA LEU A 33 11.79 -3.78 0.34
C LEU A 33 12.15 -2.29 0.48
N ASP A 34 12.77 -1.74 -0.55
CA ASP A 34 13.13 -0.32 -0.68
C ASP A 34 12.08 0.43 -1.51
N PRO A 35 11.21 1.25 -0.88
CA PRO A 35 10.15 1.97 -1.59
C PRO A 35 10.64 3.19 -2.38
N LEU A 36 11.90 3.60 -2.24
CA LEU A 36 12.44 4.72 -3.02
C LEU A 36 12.97 4.29 -4.38
N THR A 37 13.43 3.06 -4.48
CA THR A 37 13.94 2.49 -5.74
C THR A 37 13.14 1.31 -6.26
N ASP A 38 12.06 0.95 -5.56
CA ASP A 38 11.18 -0.18 -5.85
C ASP A 38 11.96 -1.50 -6.00
N ARG A 39 12.91 -1.71 -5.09
CA ARG A 39 13.80 -2.87 -5.08
C ARG A 39 13.52 -3.79 -3.91
N LEU A 40 13.48 -5.09 -4.18
CA LEU A 40 13.49 -6.15 -3.17
C LEU A 40 14.91 -6.74 -3.06
N LEU A 41 15.48 -6.75 -1.85
CA LEU A 41 16.73 -7.45 -1.53
C LEU A 41 16.45 -8.58 -0.56
N GLU A 42 16.83 -9.80 -0.92
CA GLU A 42 16.61 -10.98 -0.09
C GLU A 42 17.89 -11.40 0.63
N LEU A 43 17.87 -11.36 1.96
CA LEU A 43 18.94 -11.87 2.79
C LEU A 43 18.68 -13.34 3.12
N SER A 44 19.69 -14.19 2.83
CA SER A 44 19.72 -15.56 3.32
C SER A 44 19.66 -15.61 4.86
N PRO A 45 19.30 -16.75 5.48
CA PRO A 45 19.31 -16.88 6.95
C PRO A 45 20.68 -16.58 7.58
N ARG A 46 21.77 -16.83 6.84
CA ARG A 46 23.13 -16.46 7.27
C ARG A 46 23.33 -14.94 7.25
N ALA A 47 22.90 -14.27 6.18
CA ALA A 47 23.01 -12.83 6.04
C ALA A 47 22.11 -12.10 7.07
N ARG A 48 20.89 -12.61 7.35
CA ARG A 48 20.04 -12.10 8.44
C ARG A 48 20.75 -12.17 9.80
N ARG A 49 21.35 -13.31 10.16
CA ARG A 49 22.16 -13.40 11.39
C ARG A 49 23.39 -12.50 11.36
N GLY A 50 23.89 -12.15 10.17
CA GLY A 50 24.95 -11.16 10.00
C GLY A 50 24.45 -9.75 10.27
N LEU A 51 23.26 -9.40 9.80
CA LEU A 51 22.58 -8.14 10.09
C LEU A 51 22.42 -7.93 11.60
N ASP A 52 21.92 -8.93 12.31
CA ASP A 52 21.71 -8.83 13.77
C ASP A 52 23.00 -8.64 14.57
N ARG A 53 24.13 -9.14 14.03
CA ARG A 53 25.44 -9.13 14.68
C ARG A 53 26.38 -8.03 14.20
N GLY A 54 25.95 -7.20 13.24
CA GLY A 54 26.80 -6.18 12.64
C GLY A 54 27.93 -6.74 11.76
N ASP A 55 27.64 -7.77 10.95
CA ASP A 55 28.60 -8.35 10.00
C ASP A 55 28.97 -7.33 8.91
N ARG A 56 30.27 -7.09 8.74
CA ARG A 56 30.82 -6.09 7.82
C ARG A 56 30.53 -6.39 6.34
N LEU A 57 30.42 -7.67 5.95
CA LEU A 57 30.08 -8.03 4.57
C LEU A 57 28.63 -7.69 4.28
N VAL A 58 27.74 -7.97 5.23
CA VAL A 58 26.32 -7.60 5.13
C VAL A 58 26.18 -6.07 5.10
N GLU A 59 26.92 -5.34 5.94
CA GLU A 59 26.95 -3.87 5.90
C GLU A 59 27.37 -3.34 4.52
N LEU A 60 28.44 -3.88 3.93
CA LEU A 60 28.91 -3.46 2.62
C LEU A 60 27.88 -3.75 1.51
N GLU A 61 27.18 -4.87 1.60
CA GLU A 61 26.10 -5.23 0.68
C GLU A 61 24.93 -4.25 0.79
N LEU A 62 24.48 -3.96 2.00
CA LEU A 62 23.40 -2.99 2.26
C LEU A 62 23.79 -1.57 1.81
N ALA A 63 25.03 -1.15 2.08
CA ALA A 63 25.55 0.15 1.63
C ALA A 63 25.59 0.25 0.11
N ARG A 64 26.08 -0.78 -0.59
CA ARG A 64 26.07 -0.84 -2.07
C ARG A 64 24.66 -0.84 -2.63
N ALA A 65 23.73 -1.49 -1.94
CA ALA A 65 22.32 -1.47 -2.31
C ALA A 65 21.66 -0.12 -2.01
N GLY A 66 22.31 0.79 -1.28
CA GLY A 66 21.78 2.09 -0.87
C GLY A 66 20.73 1.99 0.24
N LEU A 67 20.79 0.96 1.09
CA LEU A 67 19.76 0.69 2.11
C LEU A 67 20.09 1.25 3.49
N LEU A 68 21.29 1.79 3.71
CA LEU A 68 21.70 2.35 5.00
C LEU A 68 21.36 3.84 5.11
N GLU A 69 21.02 4.29 6.32
CA GLU A 69 20.83 5.70 6.66
C GLU A 69 22.22 6.38 6.72
N ASP A 70 22.59 7.04 5.63
CA ASP A 70 23.85 7.75 5.44
C ASP A 70 23.63 9.08 4.68
N PRO A 71 24.65 9.94 4.50
CA PRO A 71 24.47 11.19 3.75
C PRO A 71 24.00 11.01 2.30
N ALA A 72 24.22 9.83 1.68
CA ALA A 72 23.73 9.56 0.34
C ALA A 72 22.24 9.18 0.33
N ALA A 73 21.67 8.74 1.45
CA ALA A 73 20.23 8.46 1.59
C ALA A 73 19.37 9.69 1.26
N GLU A 74 19.76 10.87 1.75
CA GLU A 74 19.02 12.11 1.50
C GLU A 74 19.08 12.55 0.03
N ALA A 75 20.27 12.42 -0.59
CA ALA A 75 20.42 12.65 -2.03
C ALA A 75 19.59 11.65 -2.86
N LEU A 76 19.51 10.39 -2.42
CA LEU A 76 18.69 9.38 -3.06
C LEU A 76 17.19 9.70 -2.95
N ARG A 77 16.71 10.14 -1.76
CA ARG A 77 15.34 10.63 -1.55
C ARG A 77 15.01 11.80 -2.48
N ALA A 78 15.85 12.84 -2.47
CA ALA A 78 15.67 14.02 -3.31
C ALA A 78 15.67 13.66 -4.80
N ARG A 79 16.56 12.76 -5.24
CA ARG A 79 16.61 12.29 -6.63
C ARG A 79 15.38 11.47 -7.01
N ALA A 80 14.94 10.55 -6.14
CA ALA A 80 13.74 9.75 -6.38
C ALA A 80 12.51 10.64 -6.50
N PHE A 81 12.37 11.63 -5.60
CA PHE A 81 11.31 12.63 -5.66
C PHE A 81 11.39 13.46 -6.95
N ALA A 82 12.56 14.01 -7.28
CA ALA A 82 12.75 14.80 -8.49
C ALA A 82 12.52 14.01 -9.78
N ALA A 83 12.91 12.72 -9.81
CA ALA A 83 12.64 11.84 -10.95
C ALA A 83 11.14 11.60 -11.11
N ARG A 84 10.40 11.42 -10.01
CA ARG A 84 8.95 11.26 -10.03
C ARG A 84 8.23 12.54 -10.48
N THR A 85 8.76 13.74 -10.20
CA THR A 85 8.10 15.02 -10.51
C THR A 85 8.55 15.72 -11.81
N ARG A 86 9.70 15.37 -12.40
CA ARG A 86 10.30 16.11 -13.54
C ARG A 86 9.63 15.93 -14.88
N GLU A 87 8.93 14.83 -15.12
CA GLU A 87 8.14 14.65 -16.34
C GLU A 87 6.73 14.26 -15.91
N LYS A 88 5.74 15.09 -16.29
CA LYS A 88 4.35 14.64 -16.30
C LYS A 88 4.33 13.53 -17.36
N PRO A 89 4.30 12.26 -16.95
CA PRO A 89 4.25 11.14 -17.89
C PRO A 89 3.06 11.39 -18.79
N ALA A 90 3.18 11.05 -20.07
CA ALA A 90 2.01 10.99 -20.91
C ALA A 90 0.95 10.15 -20.15
N PRO A 91 -0.29 10.63 -20.01
CA PRO A 91 -1.32 9.87 -19.34
C PRO A 91 -1.30 8.46 -19.91
N VAL A 92 -1.19 7.45 -19.04
CA VAL A 92 -1.29 6.06 -19.50
C VAL A 92 -2.61 5.99 -20.25
N ARG A 93 -2.54 5.79 -21.57
CA ARG A 93 -3.74 5.56 -22.37
C ARG A 93 -4.41 4.36 -21.73
N VAL A 94 -5.64 4.54 -21.27
CA VAL A 94 -6.51 3.42 -20.87
C VAL A 94 -6.35 2.38 -21.97
N GLY A 95 -5.92 1.17 -21.59
CA GLY A 95 -5.69 0.10 -22.55
C GLY A 95 -6.95 -0.15 -23.37
N ALA A 96 -6.84 -0.92 -24.45
CA ALA A 96 -8.03 -1.46 -25.08
C ALA A 96 -8.92 -2.10 -23.99
N PRO A 97 -10.26 -1.91 -24.04
CA PRO A 97 -11.15 -2.46 -23.03
C PRO A 97 -10.83 -3.93 -22.78
N VAL A 98 -10.58 -4.29 -21.53
CA VAL A 98 -10.44 -5.69 -21.16
C VAL A 98 -11.84 -6.25 -21.10
N GLU A 99 -12.20 -7.11 -22.05
CA GLU A 99 -13.46 -7.84 -22.01
C GLU A 99 -13.50 -8.71 -20.75
N ALA A 100 -14.50 -8.48 -19.90
CA ALA A 100 -14.81 -9.35 -18.78
C ALA A 100 -16.23 -9.90 -18.93
N ASP A 101 -16.39 -11.13 -18.45
CA ASP A 101 -17.69 -11.70 -18.20
C ASP A 101 -18.26 -11.07 -16.91
N TRP A 102 -19.18 -10.11 -17.06
CA TRP A 102 -19.82 -9.44 -15.92
C TRP A 102 -20.66 -10.41 -15.07
N ALA A 103 -21.09 -11.56 -15.61
CA ALA A 103 -21.83 -12.56 -14.86
C ALA A 103 -21.00 -13.18 -13.72
N LEU A 104 -19.67 -13.03 -13.75
CA LEU A 104 -18.79 -13.38 -12.64
C LEU A 104 -19.20 -12.71 -11.32
N ALA A 105 -19.88 -11.56 -11.37
CA ALA A 105 -20.37 -10.85 -10.19
C ALA A 105 -21.37 -11.68 -9.36
N GLU A 106 -22.19 -12.50 -10.02
CA GLU A 106 -23.23 -13.32 -9.36
C GLU A 106 -22.62 -14.40 -8.45
N GLY A 107 -21.42 -14.87 -8.80
CA GLY A 107 -20.66 -15.88 -8.07
C GLY A 107 -19.72 -15.32 -7.01
N LEU A 108 -19.70 -14.00 -6.77
CA LEU A 108 -18.86 -13.40 -5.73
C LEU A 108 -19.30 -13.85 -4.34
N PRO A 109 -18.35 -14.04 -3.40
CA PRO A 109 -18.65 -14.52 -2.05
C PRO A 109 -19.53 -13.54 -1.28
N ASP A 110 -20.25 -14.03 -0.26
CA ASP A 110 -21.14 -13.21 0.58
C ASP A 110 -20.42 -12.06 1.34
N ALA A 111 -19.09 -12.12 1.44
CA ALA A 111 -18.28 -11.03 1.94
C ALA A 111 -18.35 -9.76 1.05
N ILE A 112 -18.68 -9.91 -0.23
CA ILE A 112 -19.01 -8.79 -1.13
C ILE A 112 -20.49 -8.44 -0.95
N ALA A 113 -20.77 -7.16 -0.73
CA ALA A 113 -22.13 -6.70 -0.49
C ALA A 113 -23.04 -7.01 -1.69
N ALA A 114 -24.31 -7.37 -1.41
CA ALA A 114 -25.28 -7.76 -2.43
C ALA A 114 -25.36 -6.81 -3.65
N PRO A 115 -25.31 -5.47 -3.50
CA PRO A 115 -25.33 -4.58 -4.66
C PRO A 115 -24.13 -4.72 -5.60
N TRP A 116 -23.00 -5.22 -5.12
CA TRP A 116 -21.79 -5.49 -5.92
C TRP A 116 -21.75 -6.91 -6.48
N ARG A 117 -22.79 -7.72 -6.24
CA ARG A 117 -23.01 -9.00 -6.92
C ARG A 117 -23.91 -8.87 -8.15
N ASP A 118 -24.30 -7.65 -8.48
CA ASP A 118 -25.02 -7.29 -9.71
C ASP A 118 -24.03 -7.04 -10.86
N PRO A 119 -24.07 -7.83 -11.95
CA PRO A 119 -23.24 -7.64 -13.14
C PRO A 119 -23.30 -6.20 -13.71
N GLU A 120 -24.47 -5.58 -13.69
CA GLU A 120 -24.69 -4.25 -14.26
C GLU A 120 -23.88 -3.17 -13.53
N ARG A 121 -23.66 -3.34 -12.21
CA ARG A 121 -22.89 -2.40 -11.41
C ARG A 121 -21.41 -2.39 -11.81
N TRP A 122 -20.84 -3.56 -12.07
CA TRP A 122 -19.45 -3.68 -12.55
C TRP A 122 -19.27 -3.13 -13.95
N ARG A 123 -20.23 -3.39 -14.84
CA ARG A 123 -20.24 -2.84 -16.20
C ARG A 123 -20.20 -1.31 -16.17
N ARG A 124 -21.07 -0.66 -15.37
CA ARG A 124 -21.08 0.80 -15.21
C ARG A 124 -19.80 1.34 -14.59
N LEU A 125 -19.22 0.63 -13.63
CA LEU A 125 -17.93 1.02 -13.04
C LEU A 125 -16.81 1.03 -14.10
N ALA A 126 -16.80 0.03 -15.00
CA ALA A 126 -15.85 -0.02 -16.10
C ALA A 126 -16.09 1.07 -17.14
N GLU A 127 -17.35 1.41 -17.43
CA GLU A 127 -17.70 2.56 -18.28
C GLU A 127 -17.21 3.88 -17.69
N ASP A 128 -17.37 4.09 -16.37
CA ASP A 128 -16.83 5.26 -15.66
C ASP A 128 -15.31 5.34 -15.80
N GLY A 129 -14.61 4.21 -15.63
CA GLY A 129 -13.17 4.10 -15.82
C GLY A 129 -12.75 4.45 -17.26
N ALA A 130 -13.43 3.87 -18.25
CA ALA A 130 -13.21 4.16 -19.66
C ALA A 130 -13.52 5.62 -20.04
N ALA A 131 -14.46 6.27 -19.34
CA ALA A 131 -14.76 7.69 -19.50
C ALA A 131 -13.70 8.63 -18.87
N GLY A 132 -12.64 8.07 -18.28
CA GLY A 132 -11.50 8.81 -17.74
C GLY A 132 -11.52 8.98 -16.23
N ARG A 133 -12.44 8.35 -15.50
CA ARG A 133 -12.38 8.33 -14.03
C ARG A 133 -11.24 7.43 -13.57
N ARG A 134 -10.18 8.05 -13.04
CA ARG A 134 -8.95 7.34 -12.62
C ARG A 134 -9.05 6.66 -11.27
N TYR A 135 -9.87 7.23 -10.39
CA TYR A 135 -10.06 6.78 -9.02
C TYR A 135 -11.50 6.32 -8.87
N LEU A 136 -11.68 5.01 -8.76
CA LEU A 136 -12.99 4.37 -8.70
C LEU A 136 -13.36 4.20 -7.23
N LEU A 137 -14.48 4.79 -6.83
CA LEU A 137 -15.01 4.66 -5.48
C LEU A 137 -16.05 3.54 -5.46
N LEU A 138 -15.88 2.59 -4.56
CA LEU A 138 -16.74 1.43 -4.40
C LEU A 138 -17.42 1.47 -3.02
N PRO A 139 -18.46 2.32 -2.84
CA PRO A 139 -19.15 2.44 -1.56
C PRO A 139 -19.82 1.12 -1.20
N GLY A 140 -19.60 0.68 0.04
CA GLY A 140 -20.08 -0.58 0.58
C GLY A 140 -19.69 -1.79 -0.26
N LEU A 141 -18.48 -1.83 -0.82
CA LEU A 141 -17.98 -3.00 -1.57
C LEU A 141 -18.03 -4.26 -0.72
N VAL A 142 -17.47 -4.17 0.48
CA VAL A 142 -17.44 -5.28 1.44
C VAL A 142 -18.68 -5.19 2.32
N ALA A 143 -19.39 -6.30 2.45
CA ALA A 143 -20.57 -6.41 3.31
C ALA A 143 -20.21 -5.98 4.73
N ARG A 144 -21.10 -5.23 5.40
CA ARG A 144 -20.80 -4.58 6.69
C ARG A 144 -20.25 -5.56 7.74
N ASP A 145 -20.86 -6.73 7.86
CA ASP A 145 -20.44 -7.72 8.86
C ASP A 145 -19.07 -8.33 8.53
N ALA A 146 -18.80 -8.58 7.24
CA ALA A 146 -17.48 -9.00 6.78
C ALA A 146 -16.42 -7.90 7.01
N ALA A 147 -16.75 -6.63 6.73
CA ALA A 147 -15.87 -5.50 6.97
C ALA A 147 -15.57 -5.32 8.47
N ARG A 148 -16.55 -5.56 9.36
CA ARG A 148 -16.34 -5.57 10.82
C ARG A 148 -15.40 -6.69 11.25
N ALA A 149 -15.64 -7.91 10.80
CA ALA A 149 -14.78 -9.05 11.11
C ALA A 149 -13.33 -8.83 10.63
N ILE A 150 -13.16 -8.27 9.42
CA ILE A 150 -11.85 -7.85 8.92
C ILE A 150 -11.24 -6.76 9.81
N GLY A 151 -12.04 -5.75 10.21
CA GLY A 151 -11.61 -4.67 11.10
C GLY A 151 -11.15 -5.17 12.48
N GLU A 152 -11.82 -6.16 13.05
CA GLU A 152 -11.45 -6.82 14.30
C GLU A 152 -10.12 -7.57 14.17
N ALA A 153 -9.94 -8.33 13.08
CA ALA A 153 -8.66 -9.00 12.80
C ALA A 153 -7.51 -8.00 12.64
N VAL A 154 -7.76 -6.87 11.95
CA VAL A 154 -6.78 -5.79 11.80
C VAL A 154 -6.44 -5.15 13.13
N GLU A 155 -7.41 -4.92 14.02
CA GLU A 155 -7.17 -4.34 15.34
C GLU A 155 -6.21 -5.19 16.18
N ALA A 156 -6.33 -6.51 16.07
CA ALA A 156 -5.52 -7.47 16.81
C ALA A 156 -4.07 -7.61 16.31
N LEU A 157 -3.71 -7.00 15.17
CA LEU A 157 -2.38 -7.12 14.59
C LEU A 157 -1.30 -6.48 15.49
N PRO A 158 -0.09 -7.04 15.52
CA PRO A 158 1.06 -6.34 16.08
C PRO A 158 1.45 -5.17 15.17
N TRP A 159 1.59 -3.99 15.75
CA TRP A 159 1.87 -2.76 15.00
C TRP A 159 3.31 -2.32 15.13
N ALA A 160 3.95 -1.98 14.01
CA ALA A 160 5.22 -1.27 14.00
C ALA A 160 4.98 0.20 13.64
N ARG A 161 5.64 1.11 14.35
CA ARG A 161 5.64 2.54 13.99
C ARG A 161 6.55 2.74 12.78
N LEU A 162 6.02 3.37 11.74
CA LEU A 162 6.79 3.88 10.60
C LEU A 162 6.76 5.40 10.67
N GLU A 163 7.93 6.00 10.86
CA GLU A 163 8.08 7.44 10.95
C GLU A 163 9.25 7.91 10.07
N THR A 164 8.88 8.51 8.95
CA THR A 164 9.75 9.13 7.96
C THR A 164 9.23 10.54 7.65
N ASP A 165 9.94 11.30 6.82
CA ASP A 165 9.47 12.60 6.36
C ASP A 165 8.22 12.50 5.47
N LEU A 166 7.99 11.32 4.87
CA LEU A 166 6.84 11.06 4.01
C LEU A 166 5.68 10.39 4.77
N VAL A 167 5.97 9.50 5.72
CA VAL A 167 4.94 8.68 6.36
C VAL A 167 5.05 8.74 7.87
N LYS A 168 3.93 9.04 8.51
CA LYS A 168 3.74 8.89 9.95
C LYS A 168 2.54 8.00 10.16
N ALA A 169 2.76 6.72 10.46
CA ALA A 169 1.68 5.77 10.65
C ALA A 169 2.16 4.54 11.45
N HIS A 170 1.22 3.76 11.94
CA HIS A 170 1.49 2.36 12.27
C HIS A 170 1.17 1.48 11.06
N ARG A 171 2.04 0.51 10.80
CA ARG A 171 1.95 -0.38 9.65
C ARG A 171 2.12 -1.84 10.08
N ARG A 172 1.42 -2.72 9.38
CA ARG A 172 1.70 -4.17 9.36
C ARG A 172 1.66 -4.65 7.92
N LEU A 173 2.79 -5.15 7.42
CA LEU A 173 2.83 -5.93 6.19
C LEU A 173 2.27 -7.31 6.50
N LEU A 174 1.21 -7.71 5.81
CA LEU A 174 0.54 -8.98 6.08
C LEU A 174 1.29 -10.11 5.38
N ALA A 175 1.64 -11.14 6.14
CA ALA A 175 2.21 -12.37 5.63
C ALA A 175 1.30 -13.55 5.98
N GLY A 176 1.05 -14.45 5.02
CA GLY A 176 0.16 -15.58 5.26
C GLY A 176 -1.28 -15.17 5.59
N ASP A 177 -1.90 -15.79 6.59
CA ASP A 177 -3.35 -15.78 6.82
C ASP A 177 -3.86 -14.85 7.93
N GLU A 178 -3.03 -13.89 8.37
CA GLU A 178 -3.34 -12.95 9.46
C GLU A 178 -4.71 -12.24 9.30
N VAL A 179 -5.06 -11.90 8.06
CA VAL A 179 -6.38 -11.37 7.69
C VAL A 179 -6.92 -12.15 6.49
N ARG A 180 -7.10 -13.46 6.69
CA ARG A 180 -7.51 -14.42 5.64
C ARG A 180 -8.67 -13.96 4.78
N ALA A 181 -9.76 -13.46 5.39
CA ALA A 181 -10.94 -13.02 4.65
C ALA A 181 -10.64 -11.93 3.62
N TRP A 182 -9.70 -11.01 3.92
CA TRP A 182 -9.29 -9.98 2.95
C TRP A 182 -8.36 -10.53 1.88
N ARG A 183 -7.45 -11.44 2.25
CA ARG A 183 -6.56 -12.10 1.29
C ARG A 183 -7.34 -12.94 0.29
N ASP A 184 -8.31 -13.73 0.75
CA ASP A 184 -9.19 -14.53 -0.10
C ASP A 184 -9.96 -13.66 -1.11
N LEU A 185 -10.38 -12.45 -0.71
CA LEU A 185 -11.00 -11.48 -1.63
C LEU A 185 -10.00 -10.98 -2.67
N MET A 186 -8.80 -10.54 -2.26
CA MET A 186 -7.77 -10.02 -3.18
C MET A 186 -7.28 -11.08 -4.18
N GLU A 187 -7.24 -12.34 -3.77
CA GLU A 187 -6.79 -13.49 -4.59
C GLU A 187 -7.91 -14.10 -5.44
N SER A 188 -9.17 -13.75 -5.16
CA SER A 188 -10.35 -14.22 -5.89
C SER A 188 -10.24 -13.90 -7.38
N ALA A 189 -10.16 -14.94 -8.21
CA ALA A 189 -10.06 -14.80 -9.66
C ALA A 189 -11.26 -14.04 -10.28
N PRO A 190 -12.53 -14.30 -9.89
CA PRO A 190 -13.66 -13.51 -10.35
C PRO A 190 -13.54 -12.02 -9.98
N LEU A 191 -13.19 -11.70 -8.72
CA LEU A 191 -13.07 -10.31 -8.28
C LEU A 191 -11.93 -9.59 -9.01
N ARG A 192 -10.78 -10.27 -9.14
CA ARG A 192 -9.61 -9.75 -9.87
C ARG A 192 -9.93 -9.47 -11.34
N ALA A 193 -10.68 -10.35 -12.01
CA ALA A 193 -11.10 -10.13 -13.39
C ALA A 193 -12.01 -8.90 -13.53
N LEU A 194 -13.01 -8.77 -12.66
CA LEU A 194 -13.94 -7.63 -12.64
C LEU A 194 -13.22 -6.30 -12.35
N MET A 195 -12.33 -6.28 -11.36
CA MET A 195 -11.53 -5.10 -11.03
C MET A 195 -10.54 -4.73 -12.15
N GLY A 196 -9.93 -5.73 -12.79
CA GLY A 196 -9.06 -5.51 -13.94
C GLY A 196 -9.81 -4.89 -15.11
N ALA A 197 -11.01 -5.38 -15.42
CA ALA A 197 -11.86 -4.78 -16.44
C ALA A 197 -12.29 -3.36 -16.08
N ALA A 198 -12.64 -3.10 -14.82
CA ALA A 198 -12.94 -1.75 -14.35
C ALA A 198 -11.76 -0.77 -14.50
N LEU A 199 -10.53 -1.26 -14.33
CA LEU A 199 -9.30 -0.51 -14.53
C LEU A 199 -8.82 -0.47 -16.00
N GLY A 200 -9.47 -1.21 -16.90
CA GLY A 200 -9.04 -1.34 -18.29
C GLY A 200 -7.70 -2.07 -18.46
N ARG A 201 -7.33 -2.97 -17.52
CA ARG A 201 -6.11 -3.78 -17.61
C ARG A 201 -6.20 -5.10 -16.84
N ALA A 202 -5.54 -6.14 -17.33
CA ALA A 202 -5.43 -7.38 -16.59
C ALA A 202 -4.63 -7.17 -15.28
N LEU A 203 -5.09 -7.81 -14.21
CA LEU A 203 -4.42 -7.82 -12.90
C LEU A 203 -3.74 -9.17 -12.68
N PRO A 204 -2.46 -9.20 -12.30
CA PRO A 204 -1.72 -10.42 -12.01
C PRO A 204 -2.21 -11.07 -10.71
N ALA A 205 -1.91 -12.36 -10.54
CA ALA A 205 -2.40 -13.14 -9.40
C ALA A 205 -1.65 -12.86 -8.08
N GLY A 206 -0.43 -12.32 -8.15
CA GLY A 206 0.35 -11.96 -6.98
C GLY A 206 -0.28 -10.79 -6.25
N THR A 207 -0.22 -10.82 -4.91
CA THR A 207 -0.71 -9.71 -4.09
C THR A 207 0.29 -9.33 -3.00
N VAL A 208 0.28 -8.06 -2.65
CA VAL A 208 0.96 -7.51 -1.46
C VAL A 208 -0.10 -6.79 -0.65
N VAL A 209 -0.16 -7.01 0.66
CA VAL A 209 -1.19 -6.39 1.51
C VAL A 209 -0.56 -5.72 2.73
N ASN A 210 -0.95 -4.47 2.95
CA ASN A 210 -0.60 -3.70 4.15
C ASN A 210 -1.84 -3.32 4.94
N ALA A 211 -1.80 -3.52 6.25
CA ALA A 211 -2.69 -2.86 7.19
C ALA A 211 -2.06 -1.56 7.68
N TRP A 212 -2.89 -0.53 7.85
CA TRP A 212 -2.49 0.79 8.28
C TRP A 212 -3.37 1.28 9.42
N ARG A 213 -2.72 1.86 10.44
CA ARG A 213 -3.38 2.53 11.57
C ARG A 213 -2.77 3.91 11.77
N LEU A 214 -3.59 4.95 11.65
CA LEU A 214 -3.18 6.35 11.76
C LEU A 214 -3.93 7.02 12.92
N GLY A 215 -3.19 7.53 13.89
CA GLY A 215 -3.71 8.36 14.99
C GLY A 215 -3.68 9.85 14.66
N ALA A 216 -4.06 10.72 15.59
CA ALA A 216 -3.99 12.17 15.36
C ALA A 216 -2.56 12.63 14.97
N GLY A 217 -2.45 13.42 13.90
CA GLY A 217 -1.20 13.90 13.32
C GLY A 217 -0.52 12.95 12.33
N ASP A 218 -0.94 11.68 12.29
CA ASP A 218 -0.45 10.69 11.33
C ASP A 218 -0.95 11.01 9.91
N HIS A 219 -0.10 10.77 8.92
CA HIS A 219 -0.34 11.09 7.51
C HIS A 219 0.57 10.28 6.58
N MET A 220 0.30 10.37 5.29
CA MET A 220 1.21 9.96 4.22
C MET A 220 1.29 11.11 3.22
N GLY A 221 2.48 11.65 2.99
CA GLY A 221 2.72 12.74 2.06
C GLY A 221 2.45 12.34 0.60
N VAL A 222 2.59 13.31 -0.30
CA VAL A 222 2.25 13.15 -1.72
C VAL A 222 3.21 12.16 -2.40
N HIS A 223 2.66 11.11 -3.00
CA HIS A 223 3.40 10.10 -3.73
C HIS A 223 2.55 9.48 -4.85
N PRO A 224 3.18 8.94 -5.90
CA PRO A 224 2.57 7.89 -6.70
C PRO A 224 2.86 6.53 -6.05
N ASP A 225 2.02 5.55 -6.37
CA ASP A 225 2.34 4.14 -6.11
C ASP A 225 3.48 3.69 -7.05
N GLY A 226 4.26 2.70 -6.60
CA GLY A 226 5.41 2.16 -7.36
C GLY A 226 5.01 1.45 -8.67
N PRO A 227 5.89 1.42 -9.69
CA PRO A 227 5.61 0.88 -11.03
C PRO A 227 5.35 -0.64 -11.07
N GLN A 228 5.72 -1.37 -10.02
CA GLN A 228 5.47 -2.80 -9.86
C GLN A 228 4.01 -3.14 -9.57
N TYR A 229 3.19 -2.15 -9.21
CA TYR A 229 1.79 -2.34 -8.85
C TYR A 229 0.88 -2.16 -10.05
N HIS A 230 0.08 -3.18 -10.37
CA HIS A 230 -0.83 -3.17 -11.51
C HIS A 230 -2.18 -2.55 -11.16
N GLY A 231 -2.58 -2.66 -9.89
CA GLY A 231 -3.78 -2.06 -9.32
C GLY A 231 -3.66 -1.97 -7.81
N THR A 232 -4.36 -0.99 -7.23
CA THR A 232 -4.42 -0.73 -5.79
C THR A 232 -5.87 -0.77 -5.35
N LEU A 233 -6.15 -1.52 -4.28
CA LEU A 233 -7.44 -1.54 -3.61
C LEU A 233 -7.26 -1.18 -2.14
N SER A 234 -7.84 -0.06 -1.72
CA SER A 234 -7.84 0.36 -0.31
C SER A 234 -9.23 0.24 0.30
N LEU A 235 -9.36 -0.55 1.36
CA LEU A 235 -10.58 -0.76 2.14
C LEU A 235 -10.59 0.12 3.38
N GLY A 236 -11.65 0.89 3.56
CA GLY A 236 -11.96 1.63 4.77
C GLY A 236 -12.52 0.73 5.87
N LEU A 237 -12.03 0.92 7.10
CA LEU A 237 -12.42 0.13 8.28
C LEU A 237 -12.91 1.02 9.44
N CYS A 238 -13.37 2.24 9.13
CA CYS A 238 -13.77 3.22 10.15
C CYS A 238 -15.30 3.39 10.19
N GLU A 239 -15.91 2.93 11.28
CA GLU A 239 -17.34 3.14 11.51
C GLU A 239 -17.61 4.60 11.91
N GLY A 240 -18.56 5.25 11.22
CA GLY A 240 -18.97 6.62 11.53
C GLY A 240 -17.91 7.69 11.25
N TRP A 241 -16.90 7.40 10.42
CA TRP A 241 -15.87 8.38 10.07
C TRP A 241 -16.47 9.59 9.33
N THR A 242 -15.93 10.77 9.58
CA THR A 242 -16.39 12.03 8.99
C THR A 242 -15.24 12.82 8.39
N ALA A 243 -15.54 13.73 7.47
CA ALA A 243 -14.53 14.59 6.85
C ALA A 243 -13.74 15.44 7.87
N SER A 244 -14.37 15.87 8.96
CA SER A 244 -13.71 16.65 10.03
C SER A 244 -12.63 15.88 10.80
N GLN A 245 -12.61 14.55 10.70
CA GLN A 245 -11.57 13.73 11.33
C GLN A 245 -10.31 13.64 10.46
N GLY A 246 -10.32 14.19 9.24
CA GLY A 246 -9.20 14.11 8.31
C GLY A 246 -8.94 12.67 7.84
N GLY A 247 -7.69 12.37 7.48
CA GLY A 247 -7.32 11.00 7.09
C GLY A 247 -7.89 10.52 5.76
N ALA A 248 -8.43 11.40 4.91
CA ALA A 248 -8.89 10.97 3.59
C ALA A 248 -7.68 10.55 2.73
N ILE A 249 -7.88 9.57 1.84
CA ILE A 249 -6.97 9.47 0.69
C ILE A 249 -7.39 10.59 -0.26
N ALA A 250 -6.53 11.59 -0.41
CA ALA A 250 -6.74 12.69 -1.33
C ALA A 250 -6.00 12.40 -2.63
N PHE A 251 -6.70 12.55 -3.75
CA PHE A 251 -6.15 12.41 -5.09
C PHE A 251 -6.09 13.77 -5.77
N GLY A 252 -5.11 13.98 -6.65
CA GLY A 252 -4.91 15.29 -7.24
C GLY A 252 -3.60 15.41 -8.00
N GLU A 253 -3.12 16.65 -8.14
CA GLU A 253 -1.84 16.94 -8.80
C GLU A 253 -0.90 17.73 -7.88
N PRO A 254 0.41 17.40 -7.83
CA PRO A 254 1.40 18.26 -7.20
C PRO A 254 1.40 19.65 -7.85
N SER A 255 1.44 20.70 -7.06
CA SER A 255 1.52 22.07 -7.58
C SER A 255 2.97 22.54 -7.69
N PRO A 256 3.31 23.43 -8.64
CA PRO A 256 4.67 23.97 -8.80
C PRO A 256 5.26 24.66 -7.55
N GLY A 257 4.44 25.01 -6.57
CA GLY A 257 4.84 25.62 -5.29
C GLY A 257 4.99 24.63 -4.12
N GLY A 258 4.99 23.32 -4.38
CA GLY A 258 5.13 22.30 -3.32
C GLY A 258 3.83 21.96 -2.58
N GLY A 259 2.67 22.37 -3.13
CA GLY A 259 1.35 21.98 -2.61
C GLY A 259 0.75 20.80 -3.35
N PHE A 260 -0.49 20.44 -3.01
CA PHE A 260 -1.24 19.37 -3.65
C PHE A 260 -2.66 19.83 -3.97
N ALA A 261 -2.98 19.93 -5.25
CA ALA A 261 -4.29 20.36 -5.74
C ALA A 261 -5.23 19.15 -5.76
N VAL A 262 -6.00 18.99 -4.68
CA VAL A 262 -6.92 17.85 -4.50
C VAL A 262 -8.12 17.97 -5.44
N SER A 263 -8.37 16.93 -6.24
CA SER A 263 -9.57 16.78 -7.07
C SER A 263 -10.63 15.90 -6.39
N ASP A 264 -10.19 14.84 -5.71
CA ASP A 264 -11.07 13.82 -5.16
C ASP A 264 -10.61 13.36 -3.78
N ARG A 265 -11.56 12.88 -2.97
CA ARG A 265 -11.28 12.32 -1.65
C ARG A 265 -12.02 11.00 -1.44
N PHE A 266 -11.31 10.03 -0.90
CA PHE A 266 -11.88 8.81 -0.35
C PHE A 266 -11.81 8.84 1.17
N LEU A 267 -12.97 8.73 1.82
CA LEU A 267 -13.06 8.58 3.27
C LEU A 267 -13.02 7.08 3.63
N PRO A 268 -12.29 6.69 4.69
CA PRO A 268 -12.06 5.30 5.05
C PRO A 268 -13.26 4.66 5.78
N HIS A 269 -14.50 4.91 5.31
CA HIS A 269 -15.68 4.34 5.94
C HIS A 269 -15.67 2.82 5.91
N LEU A 270 -16.23 2.22 6.96
CA LEU A 270 -16.36 0.77 7.08
C LEU A 270 -17.03 0.14 5.84
N GLY A 271 -16.27 -0.67 5.11
CA GLY A 271 -16.75 -1.43 3.95
C GLY A 271 -16.64 -0.70 2.61
N ASP A 272 -16.35 0.61 2.61
CA ASP A 272 -16.09 1.36 1.39
C ASP A 272 -14.68 1.04 0.88
N ALA A 273 -14.52 0.93 -0.43
CA ALA A 273 -13.22 0.74 -1.04
C ALA A 273 -12.92 1.79 -2.11
N CYS A 274 -11.62 2.01 -2.36
CA CYS A 274 -11.13 2.79 -3.49
C CYS A 274 -10.21 1.93 -4.35
N LEU A 275 -10.42 1.94 -5.66
CA LEU A 275 -9.70 1.19 -6.67
C LEU A 275 -9.07 2.16 -7.67
N PHE A 276 -7.78 1.99 -7.95
CA PHE A 276 -7.08 2.75 -9.00
C PHE A 276 -5.90 1.94 -9.55
N ALA A 277 -5.47 2.27 -10.76
CA ALA A 277 -4.28 1.68 -11.37
C ALA A 277 -3.08 2.62 -11.15
N PRO A 278 -2.03 2.20 -10.44
CA PRO A 278 -0.82 3.00 -10.30
C PRO A 278 -0.25 3.41 -11.64
N ALA A 279 0.04 4.70 -11.75
CA ALA A 279 0.79 5.30 -12.84
C ALA A 279 1.63 6.44 -12.28
N ASN A 280 2.60 6.88 -13.07
CA ASN A 280 3.47 7.98 -12.69
C ASN A 280 2.73 9.32 -12.50
N ASP A 281 1.43 9.40 -12.83
CA ASP A 281 0.56 10.56 -12.61
C ASP A 281 -0.66 10.29 -11.71
N THR A 282 -0.74 9.13 -11.05
CA THR A 282 -1.75 8.84 -10.01
C THR A 282 -1.25 9.28 -8.65
N TRP A 283 -1.10 10.59 -8.48
CA TRP A 283 -0.64 11.18 -7.23
C TRP A 283 -1.74 11.16 -6.18
N HIS A 284 -1.35 10.78 -4.98
CA HIS A 284 -2.23 10.79 -3.83
C HIS A 284 -1.46 10.99 -2.53
N CYS A 285 -2.19 11.30 -1.48
CA CYS A 285 -1.68 11.39 -0.12
C CYS A 285 -2.76 10.89 0.85
N VAL A 286 -2.36 10.59 2.09
CA VAL A 286 -3.30 10.44 3.19
C VAL A 286 -3.22 11.72 4.01
N GLU A 287 -4.29 12.51 3.97
CA GLU A 287 -4.38 13.76 4.72
C GLU A 287 -4.16 13.51 6.23
N PRO A 288 -3.62 14.48 6.98
CA PRO A 288 -3.44 14.32 8.41
C PRO A 288 -4.74 13.94 9.12
N VAL A 289 -4.68 12.91 9.97
CA VAL A 289 -5.79 12.59 10.85
C VAL A 289 -5.87 13.67 11.93
N THR A 290 -7.03 14.27 12.09
CA THR A 290 -7.27 15.32 13.08
C THR A 290 -7.74 14.73 14.41
N ALA A 291 -8.59 13.71 14.37
CA ALA A 291 -9.13 13.07 15.57
C ALA A 291 -9.53 11.60 15.32
N GLY A 292 -9.44 10.77 16.37
CA GLY A 292 -9.76 9.35 16.32
C GLY A 292 -8.62 8.49 15.77
N THR A 293 -8.95 7.26 15.37
CA THR A 293 -7.99 6.31 14.80
C THR A 293 -8.51 5.80 13.46
N ARG A 294 -7.83 6.19 12.39
CA ARG A 294 -8.10 5.71 11.04
C ARG A 294 -7.48 4.34 10.85
N ARG A 295 -8.25 3.40 10.33
CA ARG A 295 -7.81 2.05 9.95
C ARG A 295 -8.17 1.77 8.50
N SER A 296 -7.24 1.15 7.78
CA SER A 296 -7.48 0.69 6.42
C SER A 296 -6.60 -0.53 6.09
N LEU A 297 -7.06 -1.32 5.14
CA LEU A 297 -6.23 -2.31 4.43
C LEU A 297 -5.98 -1.80 3.03
N THR A 298 -4.75 -1.90 2.56
CA THR A 298 -4.40 -1.61 1.16
C THR A 298 -3.74 -2.84 0.57
N GLY A 299 -4.33 -3.35 -0.50
CA GLY A 299 -3.77 -4.42 -1.31
C GLY A 299 -3.31 -3.91 -2.66
N TRP A 300 -2.23 -4.48 -3.17
CA TRP A 300 -1.72 -4.24 -4.53
C TRP A 300 -1.65 -5.57 -5.28
N TRP A 301 -2.04 -5.58 -6.55
CA TRP A 301 -1.74 -6.69 -7.45
C TRP A 301 -0.37 -6.49 -8.08
N VAL A 302 0.45 -7.53 -8.04
CA VAL A 302 1.83 -7.55 -8.52
C VAL A 302 2.11 -8.84 -9.28
N GLU A 303 3.16 -8.83 -10.11
CA GLU A 303 3.65 -10.08 -10.70
C GLU A 303 3.98 -11.12 -9.60
N PRO A 304 3.76 -12.42 -9.85
CA PRO A 304 3.91 -13.46 -8.82
C PRO A 304 5.27 -13.47 -8.10
N GLU A 305 6.35 -13.12 -8.79
CA GLU A 305 7.70 -13.01 -8.22
C GLU A 305 7.86 -11.88 -7.18
N HIS A 306 6.92 -10.93 -7.14
CA HIS A 306 6.90 -9.82 -6.18
C HIS A 306 5.84 -10.00 -5.07
N ALA A 307 5.08 -11.11 -5.09
CA ALA A 307 4.03 -11.39 -4.12
C ALA A 307 4.58 -11.78 -2.75
N LEU A 308 3.80 -11.54 -1.69
CA LEU A 308 4.19 -11.72 -0.28
C LEU A 308 3.18 -12.51 0.57
#